data_AF-X1TQ88-F1
#
_entry.id   AF-X1TQ88-F1
#
_cell.length_a   1.000
_cell.length_b   1.000
_cell.length_c   1.000
_cell.angle_alpha   90.00
_cell.angle_beta   90.00
_cell.angle_gamma   90.00
#
_symmetry.space_group_name_H-M   'P 1'
#
loop_
_entity.id
_entity.type
_entity.pdbx_description
1 polymer ?
#
loop_
_entity_poly.entity_id
_entity_poly.type
_entity_poly.pdbx_seq_one_letter_code
_entity_poly.pdbx_strand_id
1 'polypeptide(L)' 'MAKYKTLELHLHTMTTTKLGPNIYKHNLTLIDWDDGEEVKITMTLSYPITAVTPLKLRVVVEDIPEAPAPT' A
#
# COMPACT_ATOMS: atom_id res chain seq x y z
N MET A 1 5.71 -19.38 -12.68
CA MET A 1 5.64 -18.09 -13.40
C MET A 1 4.84 -17.15 -12.52
N ALA A 2 5.43 -16.04 -12.05
CA ALA A 2 4.69 -15.05 -11.26
C ALA A 2 3.56 -14.46 -12.13
N LYS A 3 2.33 -14.47 -11.62
CA LYS A 3 1.20 -13.81 -12.27
C LYS A 3 1.21 -12.34 -11.85
N TYR A 4 1.32 -11.44 -12.83
CA TYR A 4 1.30 -10.00 -12.55
C TYR A 4 -0.14 -9.53 -12.41
N LYS A 5 -0.49 -8.86 -11.31
CA LYS A 5 -1.73 -8.09 -11.17
C LYS A 5 -1.35 -6.61 -10.99
N THR A 6 -1.90 -5.75 -11.84
CA THR A 6 -1.83 -4.29 -11.62
C THR A 6 -3.11 -3.89 -10.91
N LEU A 7 -3.00 -3.10 -9.85
CA LEU A 7 -4.16 -2.59 -9.12
C LEU A 7 -4.32 -1.10 -9.40
N GLU A 8 -5.54 -0.67 -9.71
CA GLU A 8 -5.87 0.75 -9.84
C GLU A 8 -6.47 1.24 -8.52
N LEU A 9 -5.60 1.82 -7.69
CA LEU A 9 -5.94 2.15 -6.30
C LEU A 9 -6.25 3.62 -6.12
N HIS A 10 -7.36 3.92 -5.45
CA HIS A 10 -7.75 5.27 -5.07
C HIS A 10 -7.39 5.54 -3.62
N LEU A 11 -6.72 6.66 -3.37
CA LEU A 11 -6.38 7.09 -2.01
C LEU A 11 -7.64 7.49 -1.26
N HIS A 12 -7.98 6.73 -0.24
CA HIS A 12 -9.11 7.03 0.63
C HIS A 12 -8.67 7.86 1.83
N THR A 13 -7.67 7.38 2.58
CA THR A 13 -7.08 8.13 3.70
C THR A 13 -5.56 8.00 3.71
N MET A 14 -4.90 9.05 4.19
CA MET A 14 -3.45 9.07 4.38
C MET A 14 -3.12 9.78 5.68
N THR A 15 -2.23 9.17 6.46
CA THR A 15 -1.59 9.83 7.61
C THR A 15 -0.09 9.82 7.41
N THR A 16 0.54 10.96 7.67
CA THR A 16 1.99 11.14 7.59
C THR A 16 2.51 11.55 8.97
N THR A 17 3.39 10.74 9.55
CA THR A 17 4.01 11.01 10.85
C THR A 17 5.50 11.22 10.65
N LYS A 18 6.04 12.37 11.10
CA LYS A 18 7.49 12.60 11.13
C LYS A 18 8.11 11.81 12.29
N LEU A 19 9.02 10.90 11.97
CA LEU A 19 9.73 10.07 12.96
C LEU A 19 11.10 10.65 13.34
N GLY A 20 11.68 11.49 12.49
CA GLY A 20 13.00 12.09 12.71
C GLY A 20 13.37 13.07 11.60
N PRO A 21 14.62 13.55 11.57
CA PRO A 21 15.13 14.34 10.46
C PRO A 21 15.05 13.52 9.15
N ASN A 22 14.28 14.00 8.17
CA ASN A 22 14.09 13.32 6.88
C ASN A 22 13.63 11.86 6.99
N ILE A 23 12.77 11.54 7.97
CA ILE A 23 12.14 10.22 8.10
C ILE A 23 10.66 10.43 8.39
N TYR A 24 9.82 9.93 7.50
CA TYR A 24 8.37 10.06 7.56
C TYR A 24 7.74 8.68 7.36
N LYS A 25 6.83 8.33 8.25
CA LYS A 25 5.99 7.14 8.12
C LYS A 25 4.66 7.54 7.49
N HIS A 26 4.28 6.85 6.43
CA HIS A 26 3.00 7.01 5.75
C HIS A 26 2.17 5.76 5.95
N ASN A 27 0.96 5.94 6.46
CA ASN A 27 -0.05 4.89 6.45
C ASN A 27 -1.14 5.33 5.47
N LEU A 28 -1.32 4.55 4.40
CA LEU A 28 -2.29 4.79 3.35
C LEU A 28 -3.34 3.71 3.42
N THR A 29 -4.61 4.12 3.40
CA THR A 29 -5.73 3.24 3.09
C THR A 29 -6.18 3.59 1.69
N LEU A 30 -6.11 2.59 0.83
CA LEU A 30 -6.46 2.65 -0.58
C LEU A 30 -7.67 1.76 -0.82
N ILE A 31 -8.44 2.09 -1.83
CA ILE A 31 -9.58 1.27 -2.28
C ILE A 31 -9.28 0.84 -3.72
N ASP A 32 -9.34 -0.46 -3.98
CA ASP A 32 -9.27 -0.97 -5.36
C ASP A 32 -10.51 -0.53 -6.13
N TRP A 33 -10.30 0.05 -7.30
CA TRP A 33 -11.38 0.53 -8.14
C TRP A 33 -12.24 -0.60 -8.70
N ASP A 34 -11.66 -1.79 -8.90
CA ASP A 34 -12.33 -2.89 -9.57
C ASP A 34 -13.37 -3.57 -8.66
N ASP A 35 -13.04 -3.83 -7.40
CA ASP A 35 -13.87 -4.61 -6.46
C ASP A 35 -14.17 -3.88 -5.14
N GLY A 36 -13.58 -2.70 -4.92
CA GLY A 36 -13.77 -1.91 -3.70
C GLY A 36 -12.97 -2.43 -2.49
N GLU A 37 -12.05 -3.39 -2.69
CA GLU A 37 -11.27 -3.96 -1.58
C GLU A 37 -10.34 -2.91 -0.95
N GLU A 38 -10.30 -2.91 0.39
CA GLU A 38 -9.39 -2.02 1.13
C GLU A 38 -7.96 -2.58 1.12
N VAL A 39 -7.03 -1.80 0.56
CA VAL A 39 -5.60 -2.10 0.58
C VAL A 39 -4.90 -1.14 1.53
N LYS A 40 -4.22 -1.69 2.55
CA LYS A 40 -3.47 -0.90 3.54
C LYS A 40 -1.98 -0.98 3.26
N ILE A 41 -1.36 0.17 3.01
CA ILE A 41 0.08 0.28 2.74
C ILE A 41 0.74 1.11 3.83
N THR A 42 1.79 0.56 4.43
CA THR A 42 2.68 1.30 5.32
C THR A 42 4.05 1.44 4.66
N MET A 43 4.54 2.66 4.55
CA MET A 43 5.87 2.94 3.98
C MET A 43 6.61 3.98 4.80
N THR A 44 7.93 3.88 4.83
CA THR A 44 8.80 4.88 5.44
C THR A 44 9.64 5.52 4.35
N LEU A 45 9.53 6.84 4.20
CA LEU A 45 10.21 7.61 3.16
C LEU A 45 10.97 8.78 3.78
N SER A 46 11.92 9.33 3.02
CA SER A 46 12.65 10.53 3.44
C SER A 46 11.90 11.84 3.20
N TYR A 47 10.74 11.79 2.55
CA TYR A 47 9.95 12.95 2.15
C TYR A 47 8.52 12.85 2.65
N PRO A 48 7.90 13.96 3.07
CA PRO A 48 6.50 13.96 3.43
C PRO A 48 5.61 13.91 2.18
N ILE A 49 4.80 12.86 2.04
CA ILE A 49 3.70 12.82 1.07
C ILE A 49 2.51 13.60 1.64
N THR A 50 1.98 14.52 0.83
CA THR A 50 0.84 15.39 1.17
C THR A 50 -0.42 15.11 0.35
N ALA A 51 -0.29 14.55 -0.84
CA ALA A 51 -1.38 14.03 -1.65
C ALA A 51 -0.87 12.97 -2.62
N VAL A 52 -1.71 12.01 -3.00
CA VAL A 52 -1.42 11.05 -4.06
C VAL A 52 -2.67 10.87 -4.90
N THR A 53 -2.61 11.25 -6.18
CA THR A 53 -3.75 11.07 -7.11
C THR A 53 -3.26 11.07 -8.57
N PRO A 54 -3.59 10.05 -9.38
CA PRO A 54 -3.89 8.65 -9.03
C PRO A 54 -2.60 7.83 -8.79
N LEU A 55 -2.60 6.95 -7.78
CA LEU A 55 -1.47 6.05 -7.50
C LEU A 55 -1.64 4.74 -8.27
N LYS A 56 -0.81 4.51 -9.28
CA LYS A 56 -0.74 3.18 -9.92
C LYS A 56 0.31 2.33 -9.21
N LEU A 57 -0.15 1.37 -8.40
CA LEU A 57 0.72 0.42 -7.73
C LEU A 57 0.82 -0.86 -8.58
N ARG A 58 2.03 -1.18 -9.05
CA ARG A 58 2.30 -2.47 -9.67
C ARG A 58 2.85 -3.41 -8.61
N VAL A 59 2.05 -4.39 -8.19
CA VAL A 59 2.44 -5.38 -7.19
C VAL A 59 2.82 -6.68 -7.87
N VAL A 60 3.97 -7.25 -7.48
CA VAL A 60 4.32 -8.62 -7.81
C VAL A 60 3.88 -9.48 -6.63
N VAL A 61 2.81 -10.25 -6.81
CA VAL A 61 2.35 -11.20 -5.81
C VAL A 61 2.88 -12.57 -6.23
N GLU A 62 3.71 -13.17 -5.40
CA GLU A 62 3.96 -14.60 -5.47
C GLU A 62 2.85 -15.31 -4.69
N ASP A 63 2.34 -16.43 -5.19
CA ASP A 63 1.46 -17.30 -4.41
C ASP A 63 2.26 -17.83 -3.21
N ILE A 64 2.22 -17.12 -2.09
CA ILE A 64 2.86 -17.55 -0.85
C ILE A 64 1.96 -18.65 -0.27
N PRO A 65 2.50 -19.84 0.08
CA PRO A 65 1.69 -20.88 0.70
C PRO A 65 1.02 -20.34 1.97
N GLU A 66 -0.27 -20.66 2.12
CA GLU A 66 -1.07 -20.27 3.27
C GLU A 66 -0.38 -20.77 4.55
N ALA A 67 -0.20 -19.88 5.53
CA ALA A 67 0.43 -20.27 6.79
C ALA A 67 -0.43 -21.37 7.45
N PRO A 68 0.18 -22.43 8.01
CA PRO A 68 -0.58 -23.45 8.71
C PRO A 68 -1.40 -22.80 9.83
N ALA A 69 -2.64 -23.26 10.02
CA ALA A 69 -3.52 -22.76 11.08
C ALA A 69 -2.79 -22.83 12.44
N PRO A 70 -2.92 -21.81 13.31
CA PRO A 70 -2.28 -21.82 14.62
C PRO A 70 -2.80 -23.01 15.45
N THR A 71 -1.87 -23.84 15.93
CA THR A 71 -2.13 -24.93 16.89
C THR A 71 -2.34 -24.41 18.30
#